data_AF-A0A1I4NST6-F1
#
_entry.id   AF-A0A1I4NST6-F1
#
_cell.length_a   1.000
_cell.length_b   1.000
_cell.length_c   1.000
_cell.angle_alpha   90.00
_cell.angle_beta   90.00
_cell.angle_gamma   90.00
#
_symmetry.space_group_name_H-M   'P 1'
#
loop_
_entity.id
_entity.type
_entity.pdbx_description
1 polymer ?
#
loop_
_entity_poly.entity_id
_entity_poly.type
_entity_poly.pdbx_seq_one_letter_code
_entity_poly.pdbx_strand_id
1 'polypeptide(L)'
;MAAATLALLASVAALWASTAVMSGLPLAEASDMFWMMLTTTDHGHAGCVTIVAMLVLLVLRGIGGAGLASEAAVLLSLAVFAYTRATMGHAGELGFWSLPLAAETLHLAAISVWTGVVVLSGCFVFNGARLAGAAVDGAGTGRYLERMSQAAVLALAVIAATGVYSGWHRVGTGGNLLHTAYGLTLLAKVGLVGLAVALGGYNKLVGLPAAARSERGLWLVRTVLRMEALLLLAVLFAAALLTSQQPPTAL
;
A
#
# COMPACT_ATOMS: atom_id res chain seq x y z
N MET A 1 5.26 -14.65 -2.46
CA MET A 1 6.63 -14.77 -1.92
C MET A 1 7.39 -13.45 -2.02
N ALA A 2 7.79 -12.98 -3.21
CA ALA A 2 8.59 -11.73 -3.34
C ALA A 2 8.00 -10.51 -2.59
N ALA A 3 6.71 -10.22 -2.76
CA ALA A 3 6.06 -9.11 -2.06
C ALA A 3 6.07 -9.26 -0.52
N ALA A 4 5.89 -10.48 -0.01
CA ALA A 4 5.93 -10.75 1.43
C ALA A 4 7.36 -10.66 1.99
N THR A 5 8.36 -11.11 1.23
CA THR A 5 9.77 -10.92 1.58
C THR A 5 10.15 -9.44 1.62
N LEU A 6 9.70 -8.67 0.63
CA LEU A 6 9.91 -7.22 0.62
C LEU A 6 9.24 -6.53 1.81
N ALA A 7 7.99 -6.90 2.12
CA ALA A 7 7.27 -6.38 3.29
C ALA A 7 7.98 -6.73 4.61
N LEU A 8 8.49 -7.95 4.74
CA LEU A 8 9.27 -8.39 5.90
C LEU A 8 10.54 -7.54 6.07
N LEU A 9 11.34 -7.40 5.01
CA LEU A 9 12.57 -6.60 5.05
C LEU A 9 12.27 -5.13 5.35
N ALA A 10 11.20 -4.58 4.76
CA ALA A 10 10.75 -3.22 5.03
C ALA A 10 10.29 -3.04 6.48
N SER A 11 9.60 -4.02 7.08
CA SER A 11 9.21 -4.00 8.50
C SER A 11 10.43 -4.00 9.43
N VAL A 12 11.45 -4.82 9.14
CA VAL A 12 12.69 -4.85 9.92
C VAL A 12 13.44 -3.52 9.82
N ALA A 13 13.59 -3.00 8.60
CA ALA A 13 14.24 -1.71 8.36
C ALA A 13 13.47 -0.55 9.02
N ALA A 14 12.14 -0.55 8.96
CA ALA A 14 11.31 0.44 9.62
C ALA A 14 11.45 0.39 11.13
N LEU A 15 11.49 -0.79 11.74
CA LEU A 15 11.68 -0.95 13.18
C LEU A 15 13.06 -0.47 13.65
N TRP A 16 14.10 -0.75 12.85
CA TRP A 16 15.44 -0.20 13.08
C TRP A 16 15.45 1.33 12.99
N ALA A 17 14.85 1.90 11.95
CA ALA A 17 14.75 3.35 11.79
C ALA A 17 13.94 4.01 12.92
N SER A 18 12.82 3.40 13.35
CA SER A 18 12.04 3.88 14.50
C SER A 18 12.86 3.86 15.79
N THR A 19 13.72 2.86 15.98
CA THR A 19 14.63 2.80 17.14
C THR A 19 15.56 4.02 17.17
N ALA A 20 16.17 4.38 16.03
CA ALA A 20 17.03 5.56 15.91
C ALA A 20 16.25 6.85 16.21
N VAL A 21 15.07 7.01 15.62
CA VAL A 21 14.22 8.20 15.82
C VAL A 21 13.79 8.35 17.28
N MET A 22 13.37 7.28 17.94
CA MET A 22 12.88 7.34 19.33
C MET A 22 14.00 7.47 20.36
N SER A 23 15.18 6.92 20.09
CA SER A 23 16.36 7.06 20.96
C SER A 23 17.10 8.38 20.77
N GLY A 24 16.85 9.10 19.66
CA GLY A 24 17.59 10.30 19.30
C GLY A 24 19.03 10.02 18.82
N LEU A 25 19.39 8.75 18.60
CA LEU A 25 20.71 8.34 18.15
C LEU A 25 20.79 8.26 16.61
N PRO A 26 21.99 8.41 16.03
CA PRO A 26 22.22 8.09 14.63
C PRO A 26 21.83 6.64 14.29
N LEU A 27 21.45 6.39 13.04
CA LEU A 27 21.01 5.05 12.58
C LEU A 27 22.07 3.95 12.82
N ALA A 28 23.35 4.32 12.82
CA ALA A 28 24.47 3.41 13.06
C ALA A 28 24.60 2.96 14.53
N GLU A 29 24.12 3.78 15.47
CA GLU A 29 24.20 3.56 16.92
C GLU A 29 22.88 3.04 17.50
N ALA A 30 21.85 2.88 16.66
CA ALA A 30 20.54 2.40 17.08
C ALA A 30 20.55 0.96 17.64
N SER A 31 21.62 0.18 17.39
CA SER A 31 21.83 -1.16 17.97
C SER A 31 21.68 -1.18 19.48
N ASP A 32 22.18 -0.14 20.13
CA ASP A 32 22.35 -0.10 21.58
C ASP A 32 21.00 0.00 22.28
N MET A 33 20.04 0.63 21.61
CA MET A 33 18.66 0.80 22.08
C MET A 33 17.68 -0.18 21.46
N PHE A 34 18.12 -1.01 20.51
CA PHE A 34 17.23 -1.92 19.77
C PHE A 34 16.56 -2.94 20.69
N TRP A 35 17.30 -3.54 21.62
CA TRP A 35 16.72 -4.51 22.55
C TRP A 35 15.68 -3.87 23.49
N MET A 36 15.97 -2.67 23.98
CA MET A 36 15.03 -1.90 24.80
C MET A 36 13.77 -1.57 23.99
N MET A 37 13.92 -1.05 22.78
CA MET A 37 12.82 -0.80 21.86
C MET A 37 11.91 -2.02 21.71
N LEU A 38 12.49 -3.21 21.43
CA LEU A 38 11.73 -4.44 21.24
C LEU A 38 10.99 -4.92 22.49
N THR A 39 11.54 -4.71 23.68
CA THR A 39 11.02 -5.35 24.91
C THR A 39 10.16 -4.42 25.76
N THR A 40 10.39 -3.11 25.70
CA THR A 40 9.77 -2.14 26.61
C THR A 40 8.85 -1.14 25.94
N THR A 41 8.71 -1.17 24.60
CA THR A 41 7.86 -0.21 23.88
C THR A 41 6.73 -0.90 23.12
N ASP A 42 5.55 -0.29 23.13
CA ASP A 42 4.38 -0.76 22.37
C ASP A 42 4.68 -0.78 20.86
N HIS A 43 5.44 0.20 20.37
CA HIS A 43 5.86 0.27 18.97
C HIS A 43 6.79 -0.90 18.59
N GLY A 44 7.67 -1.31 19.50
CA GLY A 44 8.54 -2.48 19.33
C GLY A 44 7.76 -3.79 19.30
N HIS A 45 6.79 -3.97 20.20
CA HIS A 45 5.89 -5.12 20.19
C HIS A 45 5.05 -5.18 18.91
N ALA A 46 4.48 -4.05 18.48
CA ALA A 46 3.76 -3.94 17.21
C ALA A 46 4.67 -4.30 16.03
N GLY A 47 5.91 -3.77 16.01
CA GLY A 47 6.92 -4.14 15.02
C GLY A 47 7.16 -5.64 14.94
N CYS A 48 7.34 -6.31 16.09
CA CYS A 48 7.49 -7.77 16.17
C CYS A 48 6.28 -8.51 15.59
N VAL A 49 5.07 -8.10 15.93
CA VAL A 49 3.83 -8.73 15.41
C VAL A 49 3.77 -8.61 13.88
N THR A 50 4.13 -7.46 13.30
CA THR A 50 4.15 -7.32 11.82
C THR A 50 5.18 -8.25 11.15
N ILE A 51 6.36 -8.41 11.77
CA ILE A 51 7.42 -9.31 11.29
C ILE A 51 6.95 -10.77 11.36
N VAL A 52 6.38 -11.19 12.51
CA VAL A 52 5.86 -12.55 12.69
C VAL A 52 4.74 -12.84 11.70
N ALA A 53 3.81 -11.91 11.49
CA ALA A 53 2.72 -12.09 10.52
C ALA A 53 3.25 -12.34 9.09
N MET A 54 4.30 -11.62 8.67
CA MET A 54 4.92 -11.84 7.36
C MET A 54 5.73 -13.15 7.29
N LEU A 55 6.41 -13.54 8.37
CA LEU A 55 7.10 -14.83 8.46
C LEU A 55 6.12 -16.00 8.37
N VAL A 56 5.02 -15.95 9.12
CA VAL A 56 3.96 -16.98 9.06
C VAL A 56 3.42 -17.09 7.64
N LEU A 57 3.12 -15.98 6.98
CA LEU A 57 2.66 -15.99 5.60
C LEU A 57 3.69 -16.64 4.65
N LEU A 58 4.97 -16.31 4.79
CA LEU A 58 6.06 -16.91 3.99
C LEU A 58 6.17 -18.41 4.23
N VAL A 59 6.09 -18.87 5.48
CA VAL A 59 6.13 -20.30 5.83
C VAL A 59 4.93 -21.02 5.22
N LEU A 60 3.71 -20.50 5.42
CA LEU A 60 2.47 -21.08 4.88
C LEU A 60 2.51 -21.25 3.36
N ARG A 61 3.07 -20.26 2.65
CA ARG A 61 3.22 -20.32 1.20
C ARG A 61 4.43 -21.15 0.75
N GLY A 62 5.47 -21.27 1.58
CA GLY A 62 6.64 -22.11 1.33
C GLY A 62 6.37 -23.61 1.47
N ILE A 63 5.48 -24.01 2.40
CA ILE A 63 5.07 -25.41 2.58
C ILE A 63 4.07 -25.90 1.50
N GLY A 64 3.56 -25.01 0.65
CA GLY A 64 2.71 -25.37 -0.49
C GLY A 64 1.26 -25.74 -0.14
N GLY A 65 0.76 -25.40 1.05
CA GLY A 65 -0.62 -25.68 1.44
C GLY A 65 -1.62 -24.88 0.60
N ALA A 66 -2.50 -25.55 -0.15
CA ALA A 66 -3.50 -24.93 -1.04
C ALA A 66 -4.97 -25.10 -0.56
N GLY A 67 -5.19 -25.50 0.69
CA GLY A 67 -6.52 -25.68 1.26
C GLY A 67 -7.15 -24.40 1.82
N LEU A 68 -8.46 -24.43 2.10
CA LEU A 68 -9.21 -23.31 2.67
C LEU A 68 -8.59 -22.76 3.96
N ALA A 69 -8.08 -23.64 4.83
CA ALA A 69 -7.41 -23.24 6.07
C ALA A 69 -6.11 -22.45 5.83
N SER A 70 -5.34 -22.82 4.79
CA SER A 70 -4.12 -22.09 4.40
C SER A 70 -4.47 -20.70 3.86
N GLU A 71 -5.49 -20.61 3.00
CA GLU A 71 -5.97 -19.32 2.50
C GLU A 71 -6.51 -18.41 3.62
N ALA A 72 -7.30 -18.97 4.53
CA ALA A 72 -7.79 -18.24 5.70
C ALA A 72 -6.64 -17.75 6.60
N ALA A 73 -5.62 -18.57 6.83
CA ALA A 73 -4.45 -18.19 7.63
C ALA A 73 -3.61 -17.10 6.95
N VAL A 74 -3.49 -17.13 5.62
CA VAL A 74 -2.81 -16.07 4.85
C VAL A 74 -3.58 -14.75 4.93
N LEU A 75 -4.91 -14.80 4.75
CA LEU A 75 -5.76 -13.61 4.88
C LEU A 75 -5.72 -13.04 6.30
N LEU A 76 -5.73 -13.90 7.32
CA LEU A 76 -5.58 -13.49 8.71
C LEU A 76 -4.21 -12.83 8.94
N SER A 77 -3.14 -13.39 8.40
CA SER A 77 -1.78 -12.80 8.51
C SER A 77 -1.70 -11.41 7.87
N LEU A 78 -2.34 -11.22 6.70
CA LEU A 78 -2.43 -9.92 6.04
C LEU A 78 -3.28 -8.92 6.85
N ALA A 79 -4.38 -9.38 7.46
CA ALA A 79 -5.24 -8.56 8.30
C ALA A 79 -4.52 -8.09 9.57
N VAL A 80 -3.82 -9.01 10.26
CA VAL A 80 -2.98 -8.71 11.43
C VAL A 80 -1.90 -7.71 11.04
N PHE A 81 -1.20 -7.93 9.91
CA PHE A 81 -0.20 -6.99 9.44
C PHE A 81 -0.77 -5.59 9.20
N ALA A 82 -1.89 -5.47 8.47
CA ALA A 82 -2.50 -4.17 8.18
C ALA A 82 -2.98 -3.45 9.45
N TYR A 83 -3.64 -4.18 10.36
CA TYR A 83 -4.13 -3.64 11.62
C TYR A 83 -2.99 -3.15 12.51
N THR A 84 -1.98 -3.99 12.75
CA THR A 84 -0.83 -3.62 13.57
C THR A 84 -0.02 -2.48 12.95
N ARG A 85 0.06 -2.39 11.61
CA ARG A 85 0.69 -1.24 10.95
C ARG A 85 -0.09 0.05 11.17
N ALA A 86 -1.42 -0.01 11.23
CA ALA A 86 -2.26 1.15 11.52
C ALA A 86 -2.13 1.64 12.97
N THR A 87 -1.87 0.74 13.93
CA THR A 87 -1.66 1.12 15.34
C THR A 87 -0.36 1.88 15.58
N MET A 88 0.61 1.78 14.66
CA MET A 88 1.93 2.42 14.77
C MET A 88 1.95 3.90 14.30
N GLY A 89 0.81 4.47 13.94
CA GLY A 89 0.68 5.88 13.58
C GLY A 89 -0.36 6.61 14.44
N HIS A 90 -0.63 7.88 14.10
CA HIS A 90 -1.59 8.74 14.81
C HIS A 90 -2.99 8.12 15.02
N ALA A 91 -3.40 7.17 14.17
CA ALA A 91 -4.67 6.47 14.35
C ALA A 91 -4.68 5.53 15.57
N GLY A 92 -3.53 4.97 15.95
CA GLY A 92 -3.37 4.12 17.13
C GLY A 92 -3.48 4.89 18.45
N GLU A 93 -3.11 6.17 18.46
CA GLU A 93 -3.21 7.06 19.64
C GLU A 93 -4.67 7.27 20.09
N LEU A 94 -5.63 7.07 19.18
CA LEU A 94 -7.06 7.22 19.44
C LEU A 94 -7.70 5.91 19.95
N GLY A 95 -6.90 4.85 20.15
CA GLY A 95 -7.30 3.58 20.77
C GLY A 95 -7.53 2.42 19.79
N PHE A 96 -7.40 1.20 20.30
CA PHE A 96 -7.44 -0.06 19.53
C PHE A 96 -8.80 -0.43 18.91
N TRP A 97 -9.89 0.18 19.39
CA TRP A 97 -11.26 -0.07 18.92
C TRP A 97 -11.90 1.20 18.35
N SER A 98 -11.07 2.11 17.83
CA SER A 98 -11.49 3.41 17.34
C SER A 98 -11.82 3.38 15.83
N LEU A 99 -12.76 4.24 15.41
CA LEU A 99 -13.08 4.42 13.99
C LEU A 99 -11.88 4.93 13.16
N PRO A 100 -11.04 5.85 13.66
CA PRO A 100 -9.79 6.24 13.01
C PRO A 100 -8.86 5.07 12.71
N LEU A 101 -8.69 4.16 13.66
CA LEU A 101 -7.84 2.98 13.46
C LEU A 101 -8.43 2.02 12.42
N ALA A 102 -9.75 1.80 12.46
CA ALA A 102 -10.43 0.99 11.45
C ALA A 102 -10.30 1.61 10.05
N ALA A 103 -10.46 2.92 9.93
CA ALA A 103 -10.31 3.65 8.67
C ALA A 103 -8.87 3.55 8.13
N GLU A 104 -7.84 3.73 8.98
CA GLU A 104 -6.43 3.61 8.57
C GLU A 104 -6.10 2.17 8.14
N THR A 105 -6.59 1.16 8.89
CA THR A 105 -6.42 -0.26 8.55
C THR A 105 -7.02 -0.58 7.18
N LEU A 106 -8.27 -0.13 6.94
CA LEU A 106 -8.94 -0.30 5.65
C LEU A 106 -8.25 0.47 4.52
N HIS A 107 -7.75 1.67 4.79
CA HIS A 107 -7.00 2.47 3.83
C HIS A 107 -5.73 1.75 3.39
N LEU A 108 -4.93 1.23 4.34
CA LEU A 108 -3.71 0.47 4.07
C LEU A 108 -3.99 -0.82 3.29
N ALA A 109 -5.03 -1.57 3.67
CA ALA A 109 -5.45 -2.76 2.95
C ALA A 109 -5.87 -2.42 1.51
N ALA A 110 -6.67 -1.38 1.31
CA ALA A 110 -7.15 -0.96 0.00
C ALA A 110 -6.00 -0.45 -0.90
N ILE A 111 -5.06 0.34 -0.37
CA ILE A 111 -3.83 0.73 -1.10
C ILE A 111 -3.06 -0.52 -1.54
N SER A 112 -2.89 -1.49 -0.65
CA SER A 112 -2.17 -2.73 -0.96
C SER A 112 -2.83 -3.51 -2.10
N VAL A 113 -4.17 -3.62 -2.10
CA VAL A 113 -4.92 -4.22 -3.21
C VAL A 113 -4.72 -3.44 -4.51
N TRP A 114 -4.91 -2.12 -4.47
CA TRP A 114 -4.80 -1.28 -5.66
C TRP A 114 -3.40 -1.33 -6.29
N THR A 115 -2.35 -1.13 -5.48
CA THR A 115 -0.95 -1.23 -5.94
C THR A 115 -0.64 -2.64 -6.46
N GLY A 116 -1.12 -3.69 -5.78
CA GLY A 116 -0.97 -5.06 -6.24
C GLY A 116 -1.59 -5.29 -7.61
N VAL A 117 -2.80 -4.78 -7.86
CA VAL A 117 -3.46 -4.85 -9.17
C VAL A 117 -2.65 -4.12 -10.25
N VAL A 118 -2.15 -2.91 -9.96
CA VAL A 118 -1.32 -2.15 -10.92
C VAL A 118 -0.03 -2.91 -11.27
N VAL A 119 0.69 -3.43 -10.26
CA VAL A 119 1.94 -4.20 -10.47
C VAL A 119 1.67 -5.47 -11.28
N LEU A 120 0.63 -6.23 -10.93
CA LEU A 120 0.27 -7.45 -11.64
C LEU A 120 -0.17 -7.16 -13.09
N SER A 121 -0.91 -6.07 -13.32
CA SER A 121 -1.29 -5.61 -14.65
C SER A 121 -0.06 -5.23 -15.47
N GLY A 122 0.91 -4.54 -14.86
CA GLY A 122 2.22 -4.28 -15.46
C GLY A 122 2.93 -5.56 -15.86
N CYS A 123 3.10 -6.52 -14.94
CA CYS A 123 3.74 -7.80 -15.23
C CYS A 123 3.05 -8.58 -16.36
N PHE A 124 1.72 -8.48 -16.45
CA PHE A 124 0.95 -9.09 -17.54
C PHE A 124 1.27 -8.45 -18.89
N VAL A 125 1.28 -7.12 -18.97
CA VAL A 125 1.58 -6.37 -20.22
C VAL A 125 3.05 -6.47 -20.65
N PHE A 126 3.98 -6.58 -19.69
CA PHE A 126 5.40 -6.77 -19.99
C PHE A 126 5.73 -8.21 -20.43
N ASN A 127 4.86 -9.19 -20.15
CA ASN A 127 5.07 -10.58 -20.54
C ASN A 127 4.27 -10.93 -21.82
N GLY A 128 4.93 -10.85 -22.98
CA GLY A 128 4.32 -11.12 -24.29
C GLY A 128 3.71 -12.51 -24.42
N ALA A 129 4.26 -13.53 -23.75
CA ALA A 129 3.70 -14.88 -23.75
C ALA A 129 2.37 -14.97 -23.00
N ARG A 130 2.17 -14.17 -21.94
CA ARG A 130 0.88 -14.08 -21.22
C ARG A 130 -0.18 -13.36 -22.04
N LEU A 131 0.21 -12.30 -22.77
CA LEU A 131 -0.70 -11.64 -23.71
C LEU A 131 -1.14 -12.57 -24.85
N ALA A 132 -0.19 -13.32 -25.42
CA ALA A 132 -0.47 -14.29 -26.48
C ALA A 132 -1.34 -15.46 -25.97
N GLY A 133 -1.03 -16.00 -24.79
CA GLY A 133 -1.84 -17.06 -24.17
C GLY A 133 -3.26 -16.62 -23.80
N ALA A 134 -3.44 -15.34 -23.42
CA ALA A 134 -4.76 -14.77 -23.16
C ALA A 134 -5.64 -14.65 -24.42
N ALA A 135 -5.03 -14.44 -25.59
CA ALA A 135 -5.76 -14.47 -26.86
C ALA A 135 -6.28 -15.89 -27.19
N VAL A 136 -5.63 -16.92 -26.66
CA VAL A 136 -6.01 -18.34 -26.85
C VAL A 136 -7.03 -18.79 -25.79
N ASP A 137 -6.87 -18.39 -24.52
CA ASP A 137 -7.74 -18.74 -23.37
C ASP A 137 -8.71 -17.60 -22.98
N GLY A 138 -9.35 -17.00 -23.99
CA GLY A 138 -10.04 -15.71 -23.90
C GLY A 138 -11.11 -15.61 -22.82
N ALA A 139 -11.81 -16.71 -22.49
CA ALA A 139 -12.87 -16.71 -21.48
C ALA A 139 -12.33 -16.68 -20.03
N GLY A 140 -11.29 -17.48 -19.74
CA GLY A 140 -10.66 -17.54 -18.42
C GLY A 140 -9.91 -16.24 -18.08
N THR A 141 -9.14 -15.74 -19.04
CA THR A 141 -8.40 -14.49 -18.87
C THR A 141 -9.33 -13.28 -18.76
N GLY A 142 -10.40 -13.21 -19.56
CA GLY A 142 -11.38 -12.12 -19.49
C GLY A 142 -12.03 -12.00 -18.11
N ARG A 143 -12.44 -13.13 -17.51
CA ARG A 143 -13.04 -13.16 -16.17
C ARG A 143 -12.04 -12.75 -15.08
N TYR A 144 -10.77 -13.14 -15.22
CA TYR A 144 -9.72 -12.75 -14.28
C TYR A 144 -9.44 -11.24 -14.33
N LEU A 145 -9.29 -10.67 -15.53
CA LEU A 145 -9.08 -9.23 -15.73
C LEU A 145 -10.27 -8.41 -15.22
N GLU A 146 -11.49 -8.89 -15.43
CA GLU A 146 -12.70 -8.24 -14.91
C GLU A 146 -12.71 -8.21 -13.37
N ARG A 147 -12.39 -9.33 -12.72
CA ARG A 147 -12.28 -9.40 -11.25
C ARG A 147 -11.18 -8.47 -10.71
N MET A 148 -10.03 -8.39 -11.38
CA MET A 148 -8.96 -7.45 -11.00
C MET A 148 -9.42 -6.00 -11.14
N SER A 149 -10.14 -5.66 -12.21
CA SER A 149 -10.72 -4.34 -12.41
C SER A 149 -11.73 -3.99 -11.32
N GLN A 150 -12.64 -4.91 -10.99
CA GLN A 150 -13.61 -4.73 -9.91
C GLN A 150 -12.92 -4.52 -8.55
N ALA A 151 -11.88 -5.30 -8.25
CA ALA A 151 -11.08 -5.13 -7.04
C ALA A 151 -10.39 -3.77 -6.99
N ALA A 152 -9.85 -3.27 -8.10
CA ALA A 152 -9.24 -1.94 -8.16
C ALA A 152 -10.26 -0.82 -7.95
N VAL A 153 -11.45 -0.92 -8.54
CA VAL A 153 -12.52 0.08 -8.35
C VAL A 153 -12.99 0.10 -6.90
N LEU A 154 -13.23 -1.07 -6.30
CA LEU A 154 -13.60 -1.16 -4.89
C LEU A 154 -12.50 -0.62 -3.98
N ALA A 155 -11.25 -0.97 -4.24
CA ALA A 155 -10.10 -0.43 -3.50
C ALA A 155 -10.03 1.10 -3.59
N LEU A 156 -10.19 1.68 -4.79
CA LEU A 156 -10.22 3.13 -4.97
C LEU A 156 -11.37 3.79 -4.20
N ALA A 157 -12.56 3.18 -4.18
CA ALA A 157 -13.70 3.68 -3.41
C ALA A 157 -13.39 3.70 -1.90
N VAL A 158 -12.80 2.62 -1.37
CA VAL A 158 -12.39 2.53 0.04
C VAL A 158 -11.29 3.55 0.34
N ILE A 159 -10.26 3.68 -0.52
CA ILE A 159 -9.17 4.67 -0.38
C ILE A 159 -9.76 6.09 -0.33
N ALA A 160 -10.69 6.42 -1.23
CA ALA A 160 -11.31 7.73 -1.27
C ALA A 160 -12.12 8.01 0.01
N ALA A 161 -12.98 7.08 0.43
CA ALA A 161 -13.82 7.25 1.61
C ALA A 161 -12.98 7.40 2.90
N THR A 162 -12.03 6.49 3.11
CA THR A 162 -11.15 6.52 4.29
C THR A 162 -10.16 7.69 4.25
N GLY A 163 -9.71 8.09 3.07
CA GLY A 163 -8.83 9.25 2.87
C GLY A 163 -9.53 10.57 3.15
N VAL A 164 -10.78 10.73 2.69
CA VAL A 164 -11.62 11.90 3.02
C VAL A 164 -11.90 11.95 4.52
N TYR A 165 -12.30 10.83 5.12
CA TYR A 165 -12.54 10.74 6.56
C TYR A 165 -11.29 11.13 7.38
N SER A 166 -10.14 10.55 7.05
CA SER A 166 -8.88 10.81 7.75
C SER A 166 -8.39 12.25 7.51
N GLY A 167 -8.52 12.76 6.29
CA GLY A 167 -8.17 14.14 5.94
C GLY A 167 -9.02 15.15 6.71
N TRP A 168 -10.33 14.91 6.81
CA TRP A 168 -11.24 15.75 7.57
C TRP A 168 -10.83 15.83 9.06
N HIS A 169 -10.59 14.68 9.69
CA HIS A 169 -10.19 14.63 11.11
C HIS A 169 -8.80 15.23 11.39
N ARG A 170 -7.83 15.02 10.50
CA ARG A 170 -6.44 15.44 10.71
C ARG A 170 -6.16 16.90 10.32
N VAL A 171 -6.95 17.46 9.40
CA VAL A 171 -6.77 18.84 8.90
C VAL A 171 -7.75 19.80 9.56
N GLY A 172 -9.02 19.40 9.73
CA GLY A 172 -10.06 20.19 10.38
C GLY A 172 -10.61 21.37 9.54
N THR A 173 -9.75 22.31 9.13
CA THR A 173 -10.17 23.56 8.45
C THR A 173 -9.52 23.73 7.08
N GLY A 174 -10.18 24.49 6.19
CA GLY A 174 -9.61 24.84 4.88
C GLY A 174 -8.32 25.67 4.99
N GLY A 175 -8.19 26.49 6.04
CA GLY A 175 -6.96 27.22 6.33
C GLY A 175 -5.80 26.28 6.64
N ASN A 176 -6.03 25.25 7.46
CA ASN A 176 -5.03 24.21 7.73
C ASN A 176 -4.63 23.45 6.47
N LEU A 177 -5.56 23.23 5.53
CA LEU A 177 -5.28 22.55 4.28
C LEU A 177 -4.32 23.34 3.36
N LEU A 178 -4.47 24.67 3.31
CA LEU A 178 -3.74 25.53 2.38
C LEU A 178 -2.48 26.16 2.97
N HIS A 179 -2.42 26.32 4.29
CA HIS A 179 -1.36 27.09 4.97
C HIS A 179 -0.47 26.26 5.91
N THR A 180 -0.63 24.93 5.93
CA THR A 180 0.28 24.05 6.69
C THR A 180 1.07 23.13 5.78
N ALA A 181 2.29 22.75 6.20
CA ALA A 181 3.11 21.78 5.48
C ALA A 181 2.40 20.43 5.32
N TYR A 182 1.65 20.01 6.34
CA TYR A 182 0.81 18.81 6.32
C TYR A 182 -0.28 18.91 5.24
N GLY A 183 -1.03 20.02 5.21
CA GLY A 183 -2.10 20.26 4.24
C GLY A 183 -1.59 20.29 2.80
N LEU A 184 -0.47 20.98 2.53
CA LEU A 184 0.14 21.04 1.21
C LEU A 184 0.66 19.66 0.74
N THR A 185 1.28 18.89 1.65
CA THR A 185 1.73 17.52 1.36
C THR A 185 0.55 16.60 1.05
N LEU A 186 -0.56 16.76 1.79
CA LEU A 186 -1.80 16.03 1.54
C LEU A 186 -2.41 16.38 0.17
N LEU A 187 -2.47 17.66 -0.20
CA LEU A 187 -2.96 18.09 -1.51
C LEU A 187 -2.09 17.53 -2.64
N ALA A 188 -0.77 17.55 -2.49
CA ALA A 188 0.15 16.95 -3.45
C ALA A 188 -0.12 15.44 -3.59
N LYS A 189 -0.28 14.71 -2.47
CA LYS A 189 -0.63 13.27 -2.48
C LYS A 189 -1.95 13.03 -3.22
N VAL A 190 -2.99 13.82 -2.95
CA VAL A 190 -4.29 13.69 -3.62
C VAL A 190 -4.18 13.95 -5.13
N GLY A 191 -3.44 14.98 -5.54
CA GLY A 191 -3.20 15.27 -6.96
C GLY A 191 -2.46 14.13 -7.67
N LEU A 192 -1.43 13.57 -7.04
CA LEU A 192 -0.68 12.42 -7.56
C LEU A 192 -1.56 11.17 -7.70
N VAL A 193 -2.41 10.89 -6.70
CA VAL A 193 -3.39 9.79 -6.76
C VAL A 193 -4.38 10.02 -7.89
N GLY A 194 -4.91 11.23 -8.03
CA GLY A 194 -5.84 11.59 -9.12
C GLY A 194 -5.21 11.38 -10.50
N LEU A 195 -3.95 11.76 -10.68
CA LEU A 195 -3.21 11.52 -11.92
C LEU A 195 -2.98 10.03 -12.17
N ALA A 196 -2.61 9.25 -11.16
CA ALA A 196 -2.46 7.80 -11.28
C ALA A 196 -3.78 7.11 -11.68
N VAL A 197 -4.90 7.51 -11.09
CA VAL A 197 -6.23 7.01 -11.45
C VAL A 197 -6.59 7.38 -12.90
N ALA A 198 -6.30 8.60 -13.34
CA ALA A 198 -6.55 9.04 -14.70
C ALA A 198 -5.72 8.22 -15.72
N LEU A 199 -4.44 7.98 -15.44
CA LEU A 199 -3.59 7.14 -16.29
C LEU A 199 -4.05 5.68 -16.33
N GLY A 200 -4.47 5.11 -15.19
CA GLY A 200 -5.01 3.76 -15.14
C GLY A 200 -6.34 3.62 -15.89
N GLY A 201 -7.20 4.64 -15.79
CA GLY A 201 -8.41 4.76 -16.58
C GLY A 201 -8.11 4.84 -18.08
N TYR A 202 -7.14 5.66 -18.49
CA TYR A 202 -6.68 5.74 -19.88
C TYR A 202 -6.14 4.40 -20.39
N ASN A 203 -5.28 3.74 -19.61
CA ASN A 203 -4.73 2.44 -19.97
C ASN A 203 -5.82 1.39 -20.13
N LYS A 204 -6.82 1.37 -19.25
CA LYS A 204 -7.94 0.43 -19.33
C LYS A 204 -8.83 0.69 -20.55
N LEU A 205 -9.25 1.94 -20.75
CA LEU A 205 -10.31 2.29 -21.70
C LEU A 205 -9.78 2.50 -23.13
N VAL A 206 -8.56 2.97 -23.28
CA VAL A 206 -7.97 3.36 -24.58
C VAL A 206 -6.71 2.54 -24.87
N GLY A 207 -5.82 2.44 -23.89
CA GLY A 207 -4.51 1.81 -24.04
C GLY A 207 -4.58 0.33 -24.40
N LEU A 208 -5.25 -0.48 -23.58
CA LEU A 208 -5.37 -1.93 -23.77
C LEU A 208 -6.07 -2.30 -25.10
N PRO A 209 -7.19 -1.67 -25.49
CA PRO A 209 -7.76 -1.89 -26.83
C PRO A 209 -6.81 -1.53 -27.98
N ALA A 210 -6.00 -0.47 -27.83
CA ALA A 210 -5.03 -0.06 -28.85
C ALA A 210 -3.80 -0.99 -28.91
N ALA A 211 -3.37 -1.54 -27.77
CA ALA A 211 -2.28 -2.50 -27.68
C ALA A 211 -2.60 -3.82 -28.38
N ALA A 212 -3.87 -4.25 -28.41
CA ALA A 212 -4.30 -5.42 -29.15
C ALA A 212 -4.23 -5.23 -30.69
N ARG A 213 -4.16 -3.98 -31.17
CA ARG A 213 -4.23 -3.63 -32.59
C ARG A 213 -2.90 -3.20 -33.20
N SER A 214 -1.90 -2.86 -32.38
CA SER A 214 -0.60 -2.38 -32.86
C SER A 214 0.52 -2.44 -31.82
N GLU A 215 1.75 -2.68 -32.28
CA GLU A 215 2.98 -2.58 -31.46
C GLU A 215 3.16 -1.19 -30.83
N ARG A 216 2.79 -0.13 -31.57
CA ARG A 216 2.82 1.25 -31.06
C ARG A 216 1.87 1.43 -29.86
N GLY A 217 0.68 0.83 -29.91
CA GLY A 217 -0.26 0.83 -28.80
C GLY A 217 0.31 0.12 -27.57
N LEU A 218 0.96 -1.03 -27.78
CA LEU A 218 1.62 -1.77 -26.70
C LEU A 218 2.75 -0.95 -26.06
N TRP A 219 3.56 -0.25 -26.86
CA TRP A 219 4.60 0.66 -26.36
C TRP A 219 4.00 1.79 -25.51
N LEU A 220 2.90 2.41 -25.95
CA LEU A 220 2.22 3.46 -25.20
C LEU A 220 1.72 2.96 -23.84
N VAL A 221 1.03 1.81 -23.81
CA VAL A 221 0.55 1.21 -22.54
C VAL A 221 1.72 0.96 -21.59
N ARG A 222 2.83 0.40 -22.09
CA ARG A 222 4.04 0.16 -21.29
C ARG A 222 4.64 1.45 -20.73
N THR A 223 4.67 2.51 -21.52
CA THR A 223 5.15 3.83 -21.06
C THR A 223 4.25 4.42 -20.00
N VAL A 224 2.92 4.38 -20.19
CA VAL A 224 1.96 4.88 -19.21
C VAL A 224 2.04 4.06 -17.91
N LEU A 225 2.16 2.73 -17.98
CA LEU A 225 2.34 1.88 -16.81
C LEU A 225 3.62 2.20 -16.02
N ARG A 226 4.71 2.57 -16.71
CA ARG A 226 5.94 3.04 -16.03
C ARG A 226 5.69 4.36 -15.30
N MET A 227 4.96 5.29 -15.93
CA MET A 227 4.58 6.55 -15.29
C MET A 227 3.66 6.31 -14.10
N GLU A 228 2.69 5.40 -14.20
CA GLU A 228 1.84 4.98 -13.06
C GLU A 228 2.67 4.43 -11.90
N ALA A 229 3.66 3.57 -12.18
CA ALA A 229 4.55 3.03 -11.14
C ALA A 229 5.37 4.14 -10.45
N LEU A 230 5.89 5.11 -11.21
CA LEU A 230 6.60 6.27 -10.64
C LEU A 230 5.66 7.15 -9.81
N LEU A 231 4.42 7.37 -10.27
CA LEU A 231 3.42 8.12 -9.52
C LEU A 231 3.05 7.40 -8.22
N LEU A 232 2.85 6.09 -8.25
CA LEU A 232 2.61 5.31 -7.03
C LEU A 232 3.77 5.43 -6.05
N LEU A 233 5.02 5.39 -6.52
CA LEU A 233 6.18 5.62 -5.67
C LEU A 233 6.19 7.04 -5.08
N ALA A 234 5.84 8.06 -5.87
CA ALA A 234 5.70 9.44 -5.39
C ALA A 234 4.56 9.58 -4.37
N VAL A 235 3.43 8.89 -4.56
CA VAL A 235 2.31 8.85 -3.59
C VAL A 235 2.76 8.21 -2.28
N LEU A 236 3.50 7.10 -2.33
CA LEU A 236 4.05 6.44 -1.14
C LEU A 236 5.06 7.34 -0.42
N PHE A 237 5.90 8.06 -1.16
CA PHE A 237 6.83 9.03 -0.60
C PHE A 237 6.09 10.19 0.09
N ALA A 238 5.07 10.77 -0.55
CA ALA A 238 4.22 11.79 0.07
C ALA A 238 3.49 11.26 1.32
N ALA A 239 3.05 10.00 1.31
CA ALA A 239 2.48 9.36 2.49
C ALA A 239 3.50 9.21 3.63
N ALA A 240 4.74 8.82 3.33
CA ALA A 240 5.81 8.74 4.32
C ALA A 240 6.14 10.12 4.93
N LEU A 241 6.14 11.18 4.11
CA LEU A 241 6.30 12.56 4.60
C LEU A 241 5.15 12.94 5.56
N LEU A 242 3.90 12.62 5.22
CA LEU A 242 2.77 12.87 6.11
C LEU A 242 2.89 12.12 7.45
N THR A 243 3.46 10.91 7.46
CA THR A 243 3.71 10.17 8.70
C THR A 243 4.79 10.83 9.57
N SER A 244 5.75 11.53 8.97
CA SER A 244 6.79 12.28 9.70
C SER A 244 6.35 13.68 10.16
N GLN A 245 5.18 14.14 9.73
CA GLN A 245 4.63 15.46 10.05
C GLN A 245 3.54 15.33 11.11
N GLN A 246 3.47 16.31 12.01
CA GLN A 246 2.40 16.37 13.00
C GLN A 246 1.13 16.97 12.35
N PRO A 247 -0.03 16.32 12.46
CA PRO A 247 -1.26 16.81 11.88
C PRO A 247 -1.73 18.10 12.60
N PRO A 248 -2.27 19.10 11.87
CA PRO A 248 -2.66 20.39 12.46
C PRO A 248 -3.66 20.34 13.61
N THR A 249 -4.52 19.32 13.65
CA THR A 249 -5.52 19.14 14.72
C THR A 249 -5.02 18.35 15.93
N ALA A 250 -3.76 17.91 15.92
CA ALA A 250 -3.09 17.30 17.08
C ALA A 250 -2.33 18.33 17.96
N LEU A 251 -2.58 19.63 17.73
CA LEU A 251 -2.17 20.76 18.56
C LEU A 251 -3.36 21.27 19.38
#